data_AF-A0A8B8EU53-F1
#
_entry.id   AF-A0A8B8EU53-F1
#
_cell.length_a   1.000
_cell.length_b   1.000
_cell.length_c   1.000
_cell.angle_alpha   90.00
_cell.angle_beta   90.00
_cell.angle_gamma   90.00
#
_symmetry.space_group_name_H-M   'P 1'
#
loop_
_entity.id
_entity.type
_entity.pdbx_description
1 polymer ?
#
loop_
_entity_poly.entity_id
_entity_poly.type
_entity_poly.pdbx_seq_one_letter_code
_entity_poly.pdbx_strand_id
1 'polypeptide(L)'
;MGKYTGVFVLLSIFITFHETNSFLFAKKTAQCQPVGRPFYFGTTNIWCMSLFPKRVSRSVHRNPFGISHRWIWYDGHFLEFGTRPHAGINIRTTHPMVGDFCPMKWEKNPAGFSVLPVDCIIGCARNYERMFGKFSKTKNNCHMFTNRMAEILCHQTVCPHWCLG
;
A
#
# COMPACT_ATOMS: atom_id res chain seq x y z
N MET A 1 80.85 2.13 -21.96
CA MET A 1 79.70 1.28 -21.59
C MET A 1 78.64 2.17 -20.97
N GLY A 2 77.72 2.68 -21.78
CA GLY A 2 76.65 3.56 -21.31
C GLY A 2 75.31 2.93 -21.66
N LYS A 3 74.53 2.59 -20.64
CA LYS A 3 73.10 2.33 -20.76
C LYS A 3 72.42 2.86 -19.51
N TYR A 4 71.91 4.08 -19.63
CA TYR A 4 70.80 4.58 -18.82
C TYR A 4 69.60 3.69 -19.12
N THR A 5 69.07 3.01 -18.11
CA THR A 5 67.80 2.29 -18.22
C THR A 5 67.10 2.39 -16.87
N GLY A 6 65.96 3.07 -16.87
CA GLY A 6 65.09 3.18 -15.71
C GLY A 6 64.23 4.44 -15.73
N VAL A 7 63.54 4.70 -16.85
CA VAL A 7 62.45 5.69 -16.86
C VAL A 7 61.34 5.11 -15.98
N PHE A 8 61.11 5.76 -14.83
CA PHE A 8 59.94 5.53 -13.99
C PHE A 8 58.70 5.93 -14.78
N VAL A 9 58.00 4.94 -15.34
CA VAL A 9 56.67 5.15 -15.93
C VAL A 9 55.66 5.15 -14.78
N LEU A 10 55.24 6.36 -14.42
CA LEU A 10 54.10 6.65 -13.55
C LEU A 10 52.84 6.00 -14.12
N LEU A 11 52.36 4.93 -13.47
CA LEU A 11 51.01 4.42 -13.67
C LEU A 11 50.05 5.26 -12.83
N SER A 12 49.63 6.39 -13.40
CA SER A 12 48.51 7.17 -12.88
C SER A 12 47.22 6.38 -13.12
N ILE A 13 46.73 5.70 -12.09
CA ILE A 13 45.42 5.05 -12.10
C ILE A 13 44.35 6.15 -12.12
N PHE A 14 43.82 6.43 -13.31
CA PHE A 14 42.57 7.19 -13.45
C PHE A 14 41.42 6.31 -12.96
N ILE A 15 41.09 6.40 -11.67
CA ILE A 15 39.80 5.91 -11.18
C ILE A 15 38.78 6.97 -11.59
N THR A 16 38.12 6.76 -12.72
CA THR A 16 36.84 7.40 -12.99
C THR A 16 35.83 6.81 -12.01
N PHE A 17 35.68 7.47 -10.85
CA PHE A 17 34.49 7.29 -10.04
C PHE A 17 33.31 7.82 -10.89
N HIS A 18 32.71 6.93 -11.67
CA HIS A 18 31.36 7.10 -12.15
C HIS A 18 30.51 7.35 -10.91
N GLU A 19 29.97 8.57 -10.80
CA GLU A 19 28.90 8.85 -9.86
C GLU A 19 27.78 7.82 -10.09
N THR A 20 27.70 6.82 -9.22
CA THR A 20 26.50 6.00 -9.07
C THR A 20 25.45 6.82 -8.33
N ASN A 21 25.08 7.96 -8.90
CA ASN A 21 23.96 8.79 -8.48
C ASN A 21 22.69 8.18 -9.07
N SER A 22 22.18 7.12 -8.46
CA SER A 22 20.76 6.71 -8.65
C SER A 22 20.20 5.86 -7.51
N PHE A 23 20.88 5.74 -6.37
CA PHE A 23 20.33 5.07 -5.17
C PHE A 23 19.70 6.05 -4.18
N LEU A 24 19.10 7.16 -4.65
CA LEU A 24 18.42 8.14 -3.80
C LEU A 24 17.30 8.90 -4.52
N PHE A 25 16.75 8.38 -5.61
CA PHE A 25 15.46 8.86 -6.10
C PHE A 25 14.36 8.19 -5.28
N ALA A 26 14.11 8.74 -4.09
CA ALA A 26 12.75 8.79 -3.59
C ALA A 26 11.91 9.35 -4.75
N LYS A 27 11.18 8.48 -5.45
CA LYS A 27 10.14 8.91 -6.39
C LYS A 27 9.32 9.92 -5.61
N LYS A 28 9.38 11.18 -6.03
CA LYS A 28 8.51 12.25 -5.55
C LYS A 28 7.11 11.69 -5.67
N THR A 29 6.52 11.22 -4.57
CA THR A 29 5.12 10.81 -4.56
C THR A 29 4.38 12.06 -5.01
N ALA A 30 3.78 12.04 -6.19
CA ALA A 30 2.96 13.15 -6.64
C ALA A 30 1.97 13.41 -5.50
N GLN A 31 2.12 14.55 -4.83
CA GLN A 31 1.29 14.90 -3.69
C GLN A 31 -0.16 14.90 -4.19
N CYS A 32 -1.04 14.09 -3.61
CA CYS A 32 -2.44 14.07 -4.00
C CYS A 32 -2.98 15.51 -3.96
N GLN A 33 -3.59 15.96 -5.05
CA GLN A 33 -4.15 17.31 -5.12
C GLN A 33 -5.23 17.44 -4.03
N PRO A 34 -5.25 18.52 -3.23
CA PRO A 34 -6.19 18.68 -2.12
C PRO A 34 -7.58 19.10 -2.59
N VAL A 35 -8.13 18.40 -3.61
CA VAL A 35 -9.40 18.72 -4.25
C VAL A 35 -10.31 17.49 -4.18
N GLY A 36 -11.55 17.70 -3.73
CA GLY A 36 -12.56 16.66 -3.58
C GLY A 36 -12.67 16.13 -2.14
N ARG A 37 -13.13 14.89 -2.00
CA ARG A 37 -13.37 14.25 -0.70
C ARG A 37 -12.11 13.60 -0.17
N PRO A 38 -11.84 13.63 1.15
CA PRO A 38 -10.69 12.95 1.73
C PRO A 38 -10.88 11.42 1.73
N PHE A 39 -9.78 10.69 1.60
CA PHE A 39 -9.71 9.26 1.90
C PHE A 39 -8.66 9.00 2.99
N TYR A 40 -8.85 7.93 3.75
CA TYR A 40 -8.02 7.59 4.90
C TYR A 40 -7.60 6.12 4.82
N PHE A 41 -6.36 5.83 5.21
CA PHE A 41 -6.01 4.45 5.52
C PHE A 41 -6.36 4.12 6.96
N GLY A 42 -6.57 2.82 7.18
CA GLY A 42 -6.61 2.26 8.50
C GLY A 42 -6.06 0.86 8.55
N THR A 43 -5.92 0.37 9.78
CA THR A 43 -5.43 -0.97 10.07
C THR A 43 -6.32 -1.66 11.08
N THR A 44 -6.49 -2.95 10.89
CA THR A 44 -7.10 -3.86 11.87
C THR A 44 -6.04 -4.84 12.36
N ASN A 45 -6.08 -5.17 13.66
CA ASN A 45 -5.11 -6.09 14.25
C ASN A 45 -5.27 -7.51 13.68
N ILE A 46 -4.23 -8.00 12.99
CA ILE A 46 -4.29 -9.30 12.31
C ILE A 46 -4.22 -10.50 13.26
N TRP A 47 -3.63 -10.34 14.45
CA TRP A 47 -3.57 -11.40 15.45
C TRP A 47 -4.98 -11.71 15.96
N CYS A 48 -5.75 -10.65 16.24
CA CYS A 48 -7.17 -10.80 16.55
C CYS A 48 -7.94 -11.46 15.39
N MET A 49 -7.72 -11.04 14.14
CA MET A 49 -8.35 -11.67 12.97
C MET A 49 -8.00 -13.15 12.81
N SER A 50 -6.77 -13.55 13.15
CA SER A 50 -6.30 -14.93 13.07
C SER A 50 -6.96 -15.86 14.10
N LEU A 51 -7.45 -15.29 15.21
CA LEU A 51 -8.11 -16.03 16.30
C LEU A 51 -9.61 -16.21 16.07
N PHE A 52 -10.23 -15.42 15.19
CA PHE A 52 -11.63 -15.60 14.78
C PHE A 52 -11.78 -16.84 13.84
N PRO A 53 -12.67 -17.82 14.10
CA PRO A 53 -13.96 -17.75 14.82
C PRO A 53 -13.95 -18.26 16.28
N LYS A 54 -12.78 -18.52 16.88
CA LYS A 54 -12.70 -19.00 18.26
C LYS A 54 -12.66 -17.81 19.21
N ARG A 55 -13.75 -17.60 19.96
CA ARG A 55 -13.82 -16.66 21.09
C ARG A 55 -12.58 -16.81 21.98
N VAL A 56 -11.69 -15.82 22.04
CA VAL A 56 -10.83 -15.61 23.23
C VAL A 56 -10.45 -14.13 23.40
N SER A 57 -10.89 -13.60 24.54
CA SER A 57 -10.32 -12.63 25.50
C SER A 57 -9.25 -11.59 25.09
N ARG A 58 -9.41 -10.41 25.71
CA ARG A 58 -8.46 -9.28 25.76
C ARG A 58 -7.13 -9.72 26.40
N SER A 59 -6.00 -9.61 25.69
CA SER A 59 -4.69 -9.42 26.34
C SER A 59 -3.73 -8.62 25.47
N VAL A 60 -2.87 -7.86 26.15
CA VAL A 60 -1.94 -6.86 25.62
C VAL A 60 -0.58 -7.52 25.38
N HIS A 61 -0.14 -7.63 24.12
CA HIS A 61 1.27 -7.75 23.76
C HIS A 61 1.54 -7.24 22.33
N ARG A 62 2.69 -6.58 22.10
CA ARG A 62 3.09 -5.97 20.82
C ARG A 62 4.38 -6.60 20.26
N ASN A 63 4.43 -6.83 18.94
CA ASN A 63 5.62 -7.24 18.16
C ASN A 63 5.77 -6.28 16.94
N PRO A 64 6.98 -5.79 16.59
CA PRO A 64 7.16 -4.57 15.80
C PRO A 64 7.18 -4.71 14.26
N PHE A 65 7.08 -5.91 13.66
CA PHE A 65 7.17 -6.09 12.19
C PHE A 65 5.81 -6.08 11.44
N GLY A 66 4.81 -5.36 11.96
CA GLY A 66 3.67 -4.85 11.18
C GLY A 66 2.72 -5.87 10.54
N ILE A 67 2.41 -7.00 11.19
CA ILE A 67 1.34 -7.91 10.75
C ILE A 67 -0.02 -7.23 11.04
N SER A 68 -0.53 -6.40 10.13
CA SER A 68 -1.82 -5.69 10.28
C SER A 68 -2.61 -5.75 8.98
N HIS A 69 -3.92 -5.93 9.08
CA HIS A 69 -4.78 -5.92 7.90
C HIS A 69 -5.08 -4.47 7.52
N ARG A 70 -4.76 -4.06 6.29
CA ARG A 70 -5.01 -2.70 5.81
C ARG A 70 -6.34 -2.58 5.10
N TRP A 71 -7.00 -1.45 5.34
CA TRP A 71 -8.21 -1.04 4.66
C TRP A 71 -8.13 0.44 4.30
N ILE A 72 -8.95 0.85 3.33
CA ILE A 72 -9.11 2.25 2.94
C ILE A 72 -10.55 2.66 3.20
N TRP A 73 -10.72 3.87 3.76
CA TRP A 73 -12.01 4.50 3.90
C TRP A 73 -12.13 5.65 2.90
N TYR A 74 -13.23 5.69 2.15
CA TYR A 74 -13.56 6.80 1.27
C TYR A 74 -15.07 7.00 1.23
N ASP A 75 -15.51 8.23 1.47
CA ASP A 75 -16.91 8.65 1.33
C ASP A 75 -17.91 7.70 2.00
N GLY A 76 -17.69 7.41 3.29
CA GLY A 76 -18.57 6.56 4.09
C GLY A 76 -18.37 5.05 3.90
N HIS A 77 -17.41 4.61 3.07
CA HIS A 77 -17.22 3.20 2.76
C HIS A 77 -15.82 2.71 3.16
N PHE A 78 -15.77 1.61 3.90
CA PHE A 78 -14.58 0.81 4.15
C PHE A 78 -14.43 -0.23 3.05
N LEU A 79 -13.28 -0.21 2.37
CA LEU A 79 -12.92 -1.18 1.35
C LEU A 79 -11.75 -2.04 1.83
N GLU A 80 -11.95 -3.35 1.78
CA GLU A 80 -11.06 -4.37 2.32
C GLU A 80 -10.82 -5.49 1.32
N PHE A 81 -9.64 -6.10 1.38
CA PHE A 81 -9.30 -7.28 0.59
C PHE A 81 -8.47 -8.26 1.40
N GLY A 82 -8.84 -9.55 1.39
CA GLY A 82 -8.07 -10.56 2.12
C GLY A 82 -8.49 -10.78 3.57
N THR A 83 -9.74 -10.44 3.91
CA THR A 83 -10.33 -10.74 5.21
C THR A 83 -10.83 -12.19 5.28
N ARG A 84 -10.88 -12.78 6.48
CA ARG A 84 -11.45 -14.11 6.70
C ARG A 84 -12.98 -14.09 6.55
N PRO A 85 -13.62 -15.21 6.16
CA PRO A 85 -13.01 -16.52 5.87
C PRO A 85 -12.55 -16.72 4.42
N HIS A 86 -12.97 -15.89 3.47
CA HIS A 86 -12.77 -16.15 2.03
C HIS A 86 -11.60 -15.41 1.38
N ALA A 87 -10.86 -14.58 2.13
CA ALA A 87 -9.80 -13.72 1.61
C ALA A 87 -10.25 -12.82 0.45
N GLY A 88 -11.54 -12.50 0.38
CA GLY A 88 -12.15 -11.75 -0.72
C GLY A 88 -12.30 -10.26 -0.43
N ILE A 89 -13.00 -9.59 -1.34
CA ILE A 89 -13.36 -8.17 -1.25
C ILE A 89 -14.49 -7.96 -0.26
N ASN A 90 -14.34 -6.98 0.64
CA ASN A 90 -15.38 -6.57 1.57
C ASN A 90 -15.58 -5.06 1.48
N ILE A 91 -16.83 -4.64 1.39
CA ILE A 91 -17.24 -3.24 1.30
C ILE A 91 -18.32 -3.03 2.36
N ARG A 92 -18.10 -2.12 3.29
CA ARG A 92 -19.00 -1.86 4.43
C ARG A 92 -19.10 -0.37 4.72
N THR A 93 -20.22 0.06 5.30
CA THR A 93 -20.45 1.48 5.63
C THR A 93 -20.30 1.81 7.11
N THR A 94 -20.29 0.79 7.97
CA THR A 94 -20.23 0.97 9.42
C THR A 94 -18.81 0.89 9.95
N HIS A 95 -18.11 -0.20 9.63
CA HIS A 95 -16.75 -0.49 10.06
C HIS A 95 -16.15 -1.61 9.19
N PRO A 96 -14.82 -1.82 9.25
CA PRO A 96 -14.15 -2.96 8.64
C PRO A 96 -14.78 -4.30 9.06
N MET A 97 -14.64 -5.36 8.26
CA MET A 97 -15.32 -6.66 8.39
C MET A 97 -15.27 -7.24 9.81
N VAL A 98 -14.11 -7.15 10.45
CA VAL A 98 -13.85 -7.64 11.81
C VAL A 98 -13.72 -6.52 12.85
N GLY A 99 -14.11 -5.30 12.49
CA GLY A 99 -13.96 -4.09 13.30
C GLY A 99 -14.70 -4.13 14.64
N ASP A 100 -15.83 -4.85 14.72
CA ASP A 100 -16.58 -5.03 15.97
C ASP A 100 -15.83 -5.84 17.03
N PHE A 101 -14.93 -6.70 16.57
CA PHE A 101 -14.25 -7.69 17.41
C PHE A 101 -12.77 -7.34 17.62
N CYS A 102 -12.16 -6.70 16.63
CA CYS A 102 -10.75 -6.43 16.60
C CYS A 102 -10.48 -4.92 16.65
N PRO A 103 -9.57 -4.47 17.53
CA PRO A 103 -9.19 -3.05 17.59
C PRO A 103 -8.74 -2.55 16.22
N MET A 104 -9.30 -1.41 15.83
CA MET A 104 -8.98 -0.70 14.60
C MET A 104 -8.22 0.59 14.90
N LYS A 105 -7.38 1.01 13.95
CA LYS A 105 -6.67 2.30 14.01
C LYS A 105 -6.81 3.02 12.69
N TRP A 106 -7.20 4.27 12.77
CA TRP A 106 -7.22 5.22 11.66
C TRP A 106 -5.89 5.95 11.55
N GLU A 107 -5.52 6.33 10.33
CA GLU A 107 -4.55 7.41 10.18
C GLU A 107 -5.17 8.74 10.61
N LYS A 108 -4.38 9.54 11.35
CA LYS A 108 -4.85 10.81 11.92
C LYS A 108 -5.16 11.85 10.83
N ASN A 109 -4.38 11.83 9.75
CA ASN A 109 -4.50 12.75 8.63
C ASN A 109 -5.05 11.99 7.42
N PRO A 110 -5.76 12.67 6.50
CA PRO A 110 -6.16 12.07 5.24
C PRO A 110 -4.92 11.63 4.46
N ALA A 111 -5.00 10.46 3.83
CA ALA A 111 -3.97 9.96 2.93
C ALA A 111 -3.96 10.71 1.59
N GLY A 112 -5.09 11.32 1.22
CA GLY A 112 -5.23 12.19 0.07
C GLY A 112 -6.69 12.61 -0.13
N PHE A 113 -6.97 13.23 -1.28
CA PHE A 113 -8.31 13.65 -1.69
C PHE A 113 -8.60 13.13 -3.10
N SER A 114 -9.89 12.94 -3.40
CA SER A 114 -10.34 12.48 -4.70
C SER A 114 -11.66 13.11 -5.11
N VAL A 115 -11.76 13.40 -6.41
CA VAL A 115 -12.98 13.88 -7.07
C VAL A 115 -13.85 12.74 -7.62
N LEU A 116 -13.37 11.50 -7.60
CA LEU A 116 -14.12 10.36 -8.13
C LEU A 116 -15.40 10.11 -7.32
N PRO A 117 -16.51 9.67 -7.95
CA PRO A 117 -17.68 9.19 -7.22
C PRO A 117 -17.33 7.92 -6.44
N VAL A 118 -17.95 7.73 -5.26
CA VAL A 118 -17.71 6.53 -4.44
C VAL A 118 -18.05 5.24 -5.17
N ASP A 119 -19.08 5.25 -6.02
CA ASP A 119 -19.45 4.10 -6.86
C ASP A 119 -18.32 3.64 -7.77
N CYS A 120 -17.45 4.57 -8.22
CA CYS A 120 -16.27 4.21 -8.99
C CYS A 120 -15.32 3.34 -8.17
N ILE A 121 -14.95 3.74 -6.95
CA ILE A 121 -13.99 2.99 -6.15
C ILE A 121 -14.58 1.68 -5.63
N ILE A 122 -15.90 1.64 -5.37
CA ILE A 122 -16.65 0.42 -5.07
C ILE A 122 -16.55 -0.55 -6.25
N GLY A 123 -16.76 -0.07 -7.47
CA GLY A 123 -16.59 -0.85 -8.69
C GLY A 123 -15.16 -1.36 -8.88
N CYS A 124 -14.16 -0.52 -8.64
CA CYS A 124 -12.75 -0.93 -8.63
C CYS A 124 -12.50 -2.05 -7.61
N ALA A 125 -13.04 -1.93 -6.39
CA ALA A 125 -12.89 -2.96 -5.38
C ALA A 125 -13.54 -4.28 -5.81
N ARG A 126 -14.79 -4.25 -6.30
CA ARG A 126 -15.50 -5.44 -6.79
C ARG A 126 -14.76 -6.16 -7.92
N ASN A 127 -14.12 -5.41 -8.82
CA ASN A 127 -13.40 -5.95 -9.97
C ASN A 127 -11.92 -6.23 -9.71
N TYR A 128 -11.43 -5.97 -8.50
CA TYR A 128 -10.02 -6.07 -8.16
C TYR A 128 -9.44 -7.46 -8.40
N GLU A 129 -10.13 -8.51 -7.98
CA GLU A 129 -9.66 -9.89 -8.19
C GLU A 129 -9.61 -10.27 -9.67
N ARG A 130 -10.55 -9.76 -10.48
CA ARG A 130 -10.53 -9.98 -11.95
C ARG A 130 -9.33 -9.28 -12.59
N MET A 131 -8.99 -8.09 -12.11
CA MET A 131 -7.91 -7.27 -12.65
C MET A 131 -6.51 -7.73 -12.20
N PHE A 132 -6.37 -8.13 -10.93
CA PHE A 132 -5.06 -8.36 -10.31
C PHE A 132 -4.86 -9.78 -9.76
N GLY A 133 -5.86 -10.64 -9.90
CA GLY A 133 -5.83 -12.02 -9.44
C GLY A 133 -6.32 -12.21 -8.00
N LYS A 134 -6.32 -13.47 -7.54
CA LYS A 134 -6.76 -13.85 -6.19
C LYS A 134 -5.80 -13.35 -5.11
N PHE A 135 -6.28 -13.40 -3.85
CA PHE A 135 -5.47 -13.03 -2.71
C PHE A 135 -4.21 -13.92 -2.57
N SER A 136 -3.08 -13.27 -2.32
CA SER A 136 -1.81 -13.91 -2.00
C SER A 136 -1.10 -13.10 -0.93
N LYS A 137 -0.67 -13.75 0.15
CA LYS A 137 -0.01 -13.09 1.30
C LYS A 137 1.19 -12.23 0.89
N THR A 138 1.90 -12.59 -0.19
CA THR A 138 3.13 -11.92 -0.62
C THR A 138 2.99 -11.10 -1.90
N LYS A 139 2.07 -11.47 -2.82
CA LYS A 139 1.99 -10.84 -4.16
C LYS A 139 0.77 -9.95 -4.37
N ASN A 140 -0.36 -10.30 -3.77
CA ASN A 140 -1.63 -9.58 -3.97
C ASN A 140 -2.43 -9.61 -2.66
N ASN A 141 -1.99 -8.81 -1.70
CA ASN A 141 -2.51 -8.79 -0.33
C ASN A 141 -3.26 -7.47 -0.04
N CYS A 142 -3.74 -7.31 1.20
CA CYS A 142 -4.44 -6.12 1.65
C CYS A 142 -3.65 -4.81 1.46
N HIS A 143 -2.32 -4.84 1.62
CA HIS A 143 -1.48 -3.64 1.42
C HIS A 143 -1.42 -3.25 -0.06
N MET A 144 -1.24 -4.22 -0.96
CA MET A 144 -1.24 -3.99 -2.40
C MET A 144 -2.61 -3.47 -2.87
N PHE A 145 -3.68 -4.00 -2.30
CA PHE A 145 -5.04 -3.50 -2.53
C PHE A 145 -5.18 -2.04 -2.11
N THR A 146 -4.87 -1.70 -0.86
CA THR A 146 -5.02 -0.32 -0.37
C THR A 146 -4.16 0.66 -1.14
N ASN A 147 -2.93 0.28 -1.50
CA ASN A 147 -2.03 1.16 -2.24
C ASN A 147 -2.58 1.45 -3.65
N ARG A 148 -3.08 0.43 -4.37
CA ARG A 148 -3.69 0.61 -5.69
C ARG A 148 -4.98 1.43 -5.64
N MET A 149 -5.82 1.21 -4.64
CA MET A 149 -7.03 2.03 -4.45
C MET A 149 -6.68 3.50 -4.18
N ALA A 150 -5.69 3.75 -3.33
CA ALA A 150 -5.20 5.10 -3.07
C ALA A 150 -4.58 5.74 -4.31
N GLU A 151 -3.85 4.99 -5.14
CA GLU A 151 -3.30 5.48 -6.41
C GLU A 151 -4.42 5.95 -7.35
N ILE A 152 -5.51 5.18 -7.46
CA ILE A 152 -6.69 5.56 -8.24
C ILE A 152 -7.32 6.84 -7.66
N LEU A 153 -7.60 6.87 -6.35
CA LEU A 153 -8.23 8.02 -5.70
C LEU A 153 -7.37 9.28 -5.81
N CYS A 154 -6.05 9.15 -5.69
CA CYS A 154 -5.10 10.26 -5.67
C CYS A 154 -4.83 10.87 -7.05
N HIS A 155 -4.86 10.05 -8.11
CA HIS A 155 -4.34 10.46 -9.42
C HIS A 155 -5.37 10.43 -10.56
N GLN A 156 -6.50 9.73 -10.40
CA GLN A 156 -7.50 9.63 -11.45
C GLN A 156 -8.61 10.65 -11.25
N THR A 157 -8.99 11.34 -12.32
CA THR A 157 -10.15 12.26 -12.36
C THR A 157 -11.34 11.65 -13.10
N VAL A 158 -11.11 10.56 -13.84
CA VAL A 158 -12.12 9.78 -14.56
C VAL A 158 -12.06 8.34 -14.07
N CYS A 159 -13.22 7.71 -13.92
CA CYS A 159 -13.27 6.33 -13.42
C CYS A 159 -12.58 5.36 -14.41
N PRO A 160 -11.62 4.54 -13.96
CA PRO A 160 -10.99 3.55 -14.84
C PRO A 160 -12.03 2.58 -15.40
N HIS A 161 -11.90 2.22 -16.67
CA HIS A 161 -12.91 1.39 -17.36
C HIS A 161 -13.16 0.04 -16.67
N TRP A 162 -12.11 -0.60 -16.12
CA TRP A 162 -12.25 -1.88 -15.41
C TRP A 162 -13.00 -1.77 -14.08
N CYS A 163 -13.27 -0.57 -13.58
CA CYS A 163 -14.10 -0.32 -12.40
C CYS A 163 -15.60 -0.23 -12.71
N LEU A 164 -16.00 -0.12 -13.99
CA LEU A 164 -17.38 0.15 -14.39
C LEU A 164 -18.24 -1.11 -14.65
N GLY A 165 -17.69 -2.31 -14.44
CA GLY A 165 -18.34 -3.60 -14.75
C GLY A 165 -18.80 -4.39 -13.53
#